data_AF-A0A3G6PQL6-F1
#
_entry.id   AF-A0A3G6PQL6-F1
#
_cell.length_a   1.000
_cell.length_b   1.000
_cell.length_c   1.000
_cell.angle_alpha   90.00
_cell.angle_beta   90.00
_cell.angle_gamma   90.00
#
_symmetry.space_group_name_H-M   'P 1'
#
loop_
_entity.id
_entity.type
_entity.pdbx_description
1 polymer ?
#
loop_
_entity_poly.entity_id
_entity_poly.type
_entity_poly.pdbx_seq_one_letter_code
_entity_poly.pdbx_strand_id
1 'polypeptide(L)'
;MNAIEDRPITSKLFGKDIRSKDFIKEFEKIFEIEIEDFLSDYEYDEIDEFPIEMENRGIMIGFCAETTKVPSQIEYIDLEVYNHPRNIGYSAKKIPVHADFKNSEDVEVHLTPFNNIRIYYSLYDGKKIDWIIFQHEDLRYELALNKDALIARIRVCLAENESTVNMRTYYLFDSE
;
A
#
# COMPACT_ATOMS: atom_id res chain seq x y z
N MET A 1 16.41 6.95 -15.51
CA MET A 1 15.62 5.70 -15.45
C MET A 1 15.97 5.05 -14.13
N ASN A 2 15.03 5.08 -13.18
CA ASN A 2 15.31 4.86 -11.76
C ASN A 2 15.38 3.37 -11.40
N ALA A 3 16.34 3.04 -10.54
CA ALA A 3 16.71 1.71 -10.06
C ALA A 3 15.68 1.04 -9.11
N ILE A 4 14.38 1.33 -9.27
CA ILE A 4 13.31 0.81 -8.41
C ILE A 4 12.93 -0.62 -8.82
N GLU A 5 13.18 -1.03 -10.07
CA GLU A 5 12.81 -2.37 -10.59
C GLU A 5 13.41 -3.53 -9.78
N ASP A 6 14.50 -3.32 -9.02
CA ASP A 6 15.16 -4.34 -8.20
C ASP A 6 14.78 -4.29 -6.70
N ARG A 7 13.86 -3.41 -6.31
CA ARG A 7 13.54 -3.11 -4.90
C ARG A 7 12.03 -3.11 -4.62
N PRO A 8 11.28 -4.14 -5.04
CA PRO A 8 9.86 -4.21 -4.76
C PRO A 8 9.60 -4.39 -3.26
N ILE A 9 8.44 -3.90 -2.82
CA ILE A 9 7.85 -4.25 -1.52
C ILE A 9 7.53 -5.74 -1.54
N THR A 10 8.02 -6.46 -0.52
CA THR A 10 7.79 -7.89 -0.35
C THR A 10 7.06 -8.15 0.96
N SER A 11 6.49 -9.36 1.11
CA SER A 11 5.83 -9.79 2.34
C SER A 11 6.74 -9.71 3.58
N LYS A 12 8.06 -9.64 3.39
CA LYS A 12 9.06 -9.54 4.46
C LYS A 12 9.01 -8.23 5.24
N LEU A 13 8.36 -7.16 4.75
CA LEU A 13 8.23 -5.91 5.51
C LEU A 13 7.09 -5.96 6.54
N PHE A 14 6.11 -6.83 6.37
CA PHE A 14 4.89 -6.79 7.15
C PHE A 14 4.92 -7.78 8.31
N GLY A 15 4.23 -7.44 9.41
CA GLY A 15 4.08 -8.34 10.56
C GLY A 15 5.39 -8.67 11.29
N LYS A 16 6.41 -7.81 11.16
CA LYS A 16 7.71 -7.97 11.81
C LYS A 16 7.97 -6.83 12.79
N ASP A 17 8.71 -7.15 13.85
CA ASP A 17 9.27 -6.14 14.74
C ASP A 17 10.19 -5.21 13.93
N ILE A 18 9.84 -3.93 13.92
CA ILE A 18 10.57 -2.90 13.18
C ILE A 18 12.00 -2.68 13.68
N ARG A 19 12.31 -3.16 14.88
CA ARG A 19 13.66 -3.10 15.48
C ARG A 19 14.53 -4.29 15.08
N SER A 20 13.97 -5.27 14.35
CA SER A 20 14.72 -6.46 13.94
C SER A 20 15.69 -6.13 12.79
N LYS A 21 16.92 -6.65 12.87
CA LYS A 21 17.96 -6.39 11.85
C LYS A 21 17.54 -6.77 10.43
N ASP A 22 16.79 -7.85 10.30
CA ASP A 22 16.30 -8.32 8.99
C ASP A 22 15.25 -7.38 8.40
N PHE A 23 14.39 -6.81 9.24
CA PHE A 23 13.44 -5.80 8.82
C PHE A 23 14.15 -4.51 8.41
N ILE A 24 15.03 -3.99 9.27
CA ILE A 24 15.79 -2.75 9.01
C ILE A 24 16.50 -2.83 7.66
N LYS A 25 17.22 -3.93 7.42
CA LYS A 25 17.93 -4.15 6.15
C LYS A 25 16.99 -4.15 4.93
N GLU A 26 15.81 -4.77 5.05
CA GLU A 26 14.84 -4.82 3.94
C GLU A 26 14.21 -3.45 3.71
N PHE A 27 13.85 -2.74 4.78
CA PHE A 27 13.27 -1.40 4.73
C PHE A 27 14.23 -0.40 4.06
N GLU A 28 15.46 -0.32 4.54
CA GLU A 28 16.48 0.60 4.03
C GLU A 28 16.86 0.28 2.58
N LYS A 29 16.88 -1.01 2.21
CA LYS A 29 17.10 -1.41 0.81
C LYS A 29 16.01 -0.87 -0.11
N ILE A 30 14.75 -0.94 0.31
CA ILE A 30 13.58 -0.55 -0.49
C ILE A 30 13.48 0.97 -0.54
N PHE A 31 13.45 1.61 0.63
CA PHE A 31 13.17 3.04 0.73
C PHE A 31 14.41 3.93 0.68
N GLU A 32 15.63 3.39 0.66
CA GLU A 32 16.86 4.21 0.59
C GLU A 32 16.87 5.33 1.63
N ILE A 33 16.43 5.02 2.85
CA ILE A 33 16.42 5.89 4.02
C ILE A 33 16.64 5.02 5.24
N GLU A 34 17.45 5.50 6.18
CA GLU A 34 17.66 4.83 7.46
C GLU A 34 16.36 4.86 8.26
N ILE A 35 16.03 3.77 8.95
CA ILE A 35 14.80 3.74 9.73
C ILE A 35 14.84 4.74 10.89
N GLU A 36 16.02 5.00 11.44
CA GLU A 36 16.22 5.97 12.52
C GLU A 36 15.88 7.39 12.06
N ASP A 37 16.26 7.74 10.83
CA ASP A 37 15.89 9.02 10.22
C ASP A 37 14.39 9.08 9.92
N PHE A 38 13.79 7.97 9.48
CA PHE A 38 12.36 7.91 9.19
C PHE A 38 11.48 8.06 10.45
N LEU A 39 11.93 7.51 11.59
CA LEU A 39 11.20 7.52 12.85
C LEU A 39 11.70 8.59 13.83
N SER A 40 12.54 9.54 13.39
CA SER A 40 13.21 10.49 14.30
C SER A 40 12.25 11.34 15.12
N ASP A 41 11.07 11.60 14.57
CA ASP A 41 10.06 12.50 15.14
C ASP A 41 8.99 11.76 15.95
N TYR A 42 9.12 10.45 16.11
CA TYR A 42 8.09 9.62 16.75
C TYR A 42 8.66 8.77 17.89
N GLU A 43 7.95 8.76 19.02
CA GLU A 43 8.19 7.78 20.07
C GLU A 43 7.58 6.44 19.65
N TYR A 44 8.30 5.33 19.91
CA TYR A 44 7.90 4.00 19.43
C TYR A 44 6.52 3.56 19.91
N ASP A 45 6.07 4.05 21.06
CA ASP A 45 4.77 3.77 21.66
C ASP A 45 3.62 4.62 21.09
N GLU A 46 3.90 5.57 20.18
CA GLU A 46 2.90 6.43 19.53
C GLU A 46 2.78 6.19 18.00
N ILE A 47 3.67 5.38 17.40
CA ILE A 47 3.71 5.20 15.93
C ILE A 47 2.51 4.45 15.34
N ASP A 48 1.68 3.83 16.19
CA ASP A 48 0.50 3.07 15.79
C ASP A 48 -0.79 3.91 15.78
N GLU A 49 -0.74 5.15 16.26
CA GLU A 49 -1.91 6.04 16.29
C GLU A 49 -2.29 6.54 14.88
N PHE A 50 -1.29 6.92 14.09
CA PHE A 50 -1.43 7.48 12.75
C PHE A 50 -0.37 6.91 11.82
N PRO A 51 -0.68 6.73 10.52
CA PRO A 51 0.35 6.35 9.60
C PRO A 51 1.37 7.48 9.43
N ILE A 52 2.63 7.12 9.23
CA ILE A 52 3.73 8.06 9.05
C ILE A 52 3.93 8.31 7.56
N GLU A 53 3.96 9.57 7.16
CA GLU A 53 4.13 9.99 5.77
C GLU A 53 5.60 10.30 5.42
N MET A 54 6.06 9.78 4.29
CA MET A 54 7.26 10.27 3.60
C MET A 54 6.81 11.31 2.55
N GLU A 55 6.53 12.53 3.00
CA GLU A 55 5.83 13.57 2.23
C GLU A 55 6.40 13.76 0.81
N ASN A 56 7.71 13.95 0.69
CA ASN A 56 8.41 14.18 -0.59
C ASN A 56 8.46 12.94 -1.52
N ARG A 57 7.91 11.81 -1.09
CA ARG A 57 7.86 10.56 -1.85
C ARG A 57 6.43 10.13 -2.17
N GLY A 58 5.40 10.68 -1.55
CA GLY A 58 4.01 10.20 -1.71
C GLY A 58 3.87 8.75 -1.23
N ILE A 59 4.50 8.43 -0.10
CA ILE A 59 4.47 7.10 0.53
C ILE A 59 4.02 7.28 1.97
N MET A 60 3.10 6.45 2.42
CA MET A 60 2.58 6.47 3.78
C MET A 60 2.62 5.06 4.37
N ILE A 61 3.10 4.92 5.60
CA ILE A 61 3.29 3.63 6.26
C ILE A 61 2.39 3.56 7.49
N GLY A 62 1.46 2.61 7.49
CA GLY A 62 0.61 2.33 8.64
C GLY A 62 1.16 1.19 9.49
N PHE A 63 0.97 1.30 10.81
CA PHE A 63 1.46 0.34 11.78
C PHE A 63 0.31 -0.39 12.47
N CYS A 64 0.57 -1.62 12.90
CA CYS A 64 -0.35 -2.37 13.75
C CYS A 64 -0.39 -1.72 15.13
N ALA A 65 -1.58 -1.71 15.75
CA ALA A 65 -1.75 -1.29 17.14
C ALA A 65 -0.74 -2.00 18.05
N GLU A 66 0.11 -1.23 18.72
CA GLU A 66 1.08 -1.75 19.67
C GLU A 66 0.33 -2.29 20.89
N THR A 67 0.82 -3.41 21.38
CA THR A 67 0.38 -3.92 22.67
C THR A 67 1.59 -4.17 23.52
N THR A 68 1.41 -4.19 24.85
CA THR A 68 2.47 -4.59 25.80
C THR A 68 3.18 -5.91 25.48
N LYS A 69 2.67 -6.72 24.55
CA LYS A 69 3.21 -8.03 24.14
C LYS A 69 3.69 -8.09 22.70
N VAL A 70 3.30 -7.15 21.84
CA VAL A 70 3.58 -7.19 20.41
C VAL A 70 4.21 -5.85 20.06
N PRO A 71 5.50 -5.84 19.67
CA PRO A 71 6.16 -4.60 19.27
C PRO A 71 5.52 -4.05 18.00
N SER A 72 5.70 -2.76 17.75
CA SER A 72 5.20 -2.09 16.56
C SER A 72 5.66 -2.80 15.27
N GLN A 73 4.75 -2.91 14.31
CA GLN A 73 4.95 -3.65 13.05
C GLN A 73 4.29 -2.89 11.91
N ILE A 74 4.93 -2.86 10.73
CA ILE A 74 4.27 -2.34 9.53
C ILE A 74 3.07 -3.25 9.20
N GLU A 75 1.94 -2.58 9.00
CA GLU A 75 0.68 -3.20 8.65
C GLU A 75 0.35 -3.04 7.16
N TYR A 76 0.54 -1.82 6.64
CA TYR A 76 0.33 -1.50 5.25
C TYR A 76 1.30 -0.42 4.79
N ILE A 77 1.55 -0.39 3.49
CA ILE A 77 2.26 0.68 2.80
C ILE A 77 1.32 1.22 1.73
N ASP A 78 1.06 2.52 1.75
CA ASP A 78 0.19 3.24 0.84
C ASP A 78 1.05 4.09 -0.10
N LEU A 79 0.91 3.86 -1.39
CA LEU A 79 1.68 4.51 -2.44
C LEU A 79 0.74 5.43 -3.22
N GLU A 80 1.01 6.74 -3.18
CA GLU A 80 0.41 7.64 -4.15
C GLU A 80 1.08 7.37 -5.51
N VAL A 81 0.28 7.10 -6.54
CA VAL A 81 0.80 6.81 -7.89
C VAL A 81 0.31 7.79 -8.94
N TYR A 82 -0.69 8.61 -8.61
CA TYR A 82 -1.18 9.65 -9.51
C TYR A 82 -0.17 10.79 -9.67
N ASN A 83 0.22 11.42 -8.56
CA ASN A 83 1.21 12.51 -8.56
C ASN A 83 2.66 11.99 -8.46
N HIS A 84 2.83 10.74 -7.98
CA HIS A 84 4.13 10.07 -7.85
C HIS A 84 4.21 8.77 -8.68
N PRO A 85 4.12 8.83 -10.02
CA PRO A 85 4.05 7.63 -10.88
C PRO A 85 5.28 6.71 -10.76
N ARG A 86 6.42 7.22 -10.29
CA ARG A 86 7.61 6.38 -10.01
C ARG A 86 7.35 5.31 -8.95
N ASN A 87 6.39 5.54 -8.04
CA ASN A 87 6.11 4.65 -6.92
C ASN A 87 5.52 3.30 -7.36
N ILE A 88 5.00 3.22 -8.59
CA ILE A 88 4.55 1.96 -9.19
C ILE A 88 5.69 0.93 -9.22
N GLY A 89 6.93 1.39 -9.35
CA GLY A 89 8.11 0.52 -9.33
C GLY A 89 8.26 -0.29 -8.03
N TYR A 90 7.66 0.16 -6.91
CA TYR A 90 7.69 -0.58 -5.65
C TYR A 90 6.77 -1.81 -5.66
N SER A 91 5.89 -1.95 -6.65
CA SER A 91 5.01 -3.12 -6.74
C SER A 91 5.80 -4.34 -7.18
N ALA A 92 5.64 -5.47 -6.48
CA ALA A 92 6.26 -6.74 -6.88
C ALA A 92 5.75 -7.25 -8.24
N LYS A 93 4.61 -6.74 -8.71
CA LYS A 93 4.07 -6.98 -10.04
C LYS A 93 3.72 -5.67 -10.74
N LYS A 94 3.80 -5.69 -12.06
CA LYS A 94 3.34 -4.58 -12.91
C LYS A 94 1.83 -4.38 -12.75
N ILE A 95 1.44 -3.21 -12.27
CA ILE A 95 0.05 -2.78 -12.13
C ILE A 95 -0.30 -1.83 -13.28
N PRO A 96 -1.41 -2.05 -14.00
CA PRO A 96 -1.79 -1.21 -15.14
C PRO A 96 -2.46 0.09 -14.67
N VAL A 97 -1.70 1.00 -14.07
CA VAL A 97 -2.20 2.29 -13.51
C VAL A 97 -2.87 3.24 -14.51
N HIS A 98 -2.55 3.10 -15.80
CA HIS A 98 -3.11 3.91 -16.86
C HIS A 98 -4.31 3.23 -17.54
N ALA A 99 -4.71 2.05 -17.06
CA ALA A 99 -5.95 1.43 -17.50
C ALA A 99 -7.14 2.24 -17.01
N ASP A 100 -8.17 2.28 -17.84
CA ASP A 100 -9.42 2.97 -17.58
C ASP A 100 -10.38 1.99 -16.89
N PHE A 101 -10.51 2.05 -15.57
CA PHE A 101 -11.33 1.12 -14.81
C PHE A 101 -12.77 1.62 -14.65
N LYS A 102 -13.41 1.97 -15.76
CA LYS A 102 -14.78 2.50 -15.77
C LYS A 102 -15.82 1.45 -15.45
N ASN A 103 -15.58 0.20 -15.84
CA ASN A 103 -16.51 -0.88 -15.65
C ASN A 103 -15.80 -2.18 -15.25
N SER A 104 -16.57 -3.19 -14.81
CA SER A 104 -16.01 -4.46 -14.33
C SER A 104 -15.33 -5.27 -15.41
N GLU A 105 -15.74 -5.15 -16.67
CA GLU A 105 -15.13 -5.86 -17.80
C GLU A 105 -13.70 -5.34 -18.04
N ASP A 106 -13.49 -4.02 -17.90
CA ASP A 106 -12.15 -3.41 -17.94
C ASP A 106 -11.26 -3.96 -16.81
N VAL A 107 -11.82 -4.07 -15.60
CA VAL A 107 -11.10 -4.64 -14.44
C VAL A 107 -10.67 -6.08 -14.72
N GLU A 108 -11.60 -6.91 -15.18
CA GLU A 108 -11.31 -8.30 -15.50
C GLU A 108 -10.20 -8.40 -16.54
N VAL A 109 -10.29 -7.70 -17.67
CA VAL A 109 -9.27 -7.73 -18.74
C VAL A 109 -7.88 -7.38 -18.21
N HIS A 110 -7.78 -6.36 -17.35
CA HIS A 110 -6.50 -5.87 -16.87
C HIS A 110 -5.93 -6.63 -15.68
N LEU A 111 -6.78 -7.28 -14.87
CA LEU A 111 -6.38 -7.94 -13.63
C LEU A 111 -6.62 -9.45 -13.62
N THR A 112 -7.08 -10.06 -14.73
CA THR A 112 -7.26 -11.53 -14.88
C THR A 112 -6.09 -12.36 -14.32
N PRO A 113 -4.80 -11.96 -14.46
CA PRO A 113 -3.69 -12.75 -13.94
C PRO A 113 -3.61 -12.85 -12.40
N PHE A 114 -4.44 -12.11 -11.68
CA PHE A 114 -4.43 -12.03 -10.22
C PHE A 114 -5.57 -12.83 -9.58
N ASN A 115 -5.36 -13.24 -8.33
CA ASN A 115 -6.34 -14.01 -7.58
C ASN A 115 -7.20 -13.08 -6.71
N ASN A 116 -8.35 -13.58 -6.25
CA ASN A 116 -9.19 -12.92 -5.25
C ASN A 116 -9.61 -11.48 -5.62
N ILE A 117 -9.92 -11.25 -6.90
CA ILE A 117 -10.36 -9.95 -7.40
C ILE A 117 -11.71 -9.59 -6.78
N ARG A 118 -11.81 -8.38 -6.21
CA ARG A 118 -13.03 -7.80 -5.67
C ARG A 118 -13.16 -6.36 -6.16
N ILE A 119 -14.35 -6.01 -6.61
CA ILE A 119 -14.67 -4.68 -7.13
C ILE A 119 -15.66 -4.04 -6.17
N TYR A 120 -15.34 -2.87 -5.65
CA TYR A 120 -16.23 -2.09 -4.80
C TYR A 120 -16.67 -0.84 -5.54
N TYR A 121 -17.99 -0.68 -5.60
CA TYR A 121 -18.63 0.46 -6.22
C TYR A 121 -18.85 1.55 -5.19
N SER A 122 -18.96 2.78 -5.69
CA SER A 122 -19.29 3.92 -4.85
C SER A 122 -20.65 3.76 -4.20
N LEU A 123 -20.74 4.12 -2.92
CA LEU A 123 -22.01 4.16 -2.19
C LEU A 123 -23.00 5.18 -2.79
N TYR A 124 -22.48 6.19 -3.51
CA TYR A 124 -23.27 7.28 -4.08
C TYR A 124 -23.54 7.11 -5.59
N ASP A 125 -22.77 6.25 -6.26
CA ASP A 125 -22.94 5.92 -7.67
C ASP A 125 -22.54 4.46 -7.92
N GLY A 126 -23.54 3.58 -8.03
CA GLY A 126 -23.34 2.14 -8.23
C GLY A 126 -22.73 1.76 -9.59
N LYS A 127 -22.50 2.72 -10.50
CA LYS A 127 -21.75 2.50 -11.75
C LYS A 127 -20.29 2.88 -11.62
N LYS A 128 -19.94 3.70 -10.62
CA LYS A 128 -18.58 4.14 -10.38
C LYS A 128 -17.86 3.12 -9.53
N ILE A 129 -16.74 2.61 -10.02
CA ILE A 129 -15.82 1.80 -9.22
C ILE A 129 -15.01 2.76 -8.34
N ASP A 130 -15.00 2.53 -7.03
CA ASP A 130 -14.17 3.29 -6.09
C ASP A 130 -12.90 2.51 -5.73
N TRP A 131 -13.00 1.18 -5.60
CA TRP A 131 -11.89 0.33 -5.16
C TRP A 131 -11.82 -0.98 -5.92
N ILE A 132 -10.59 -1.45 -6.13
CA ILE A 132 -10.32 -2.79 -6.65
C ILE A 132 -9.32 -3.46 -5.73
N ILE A 133 -9.63 -4.67 -5.26
CA ILE A 133 -8.74 -5.47 -4.43
C ILE A 133 -8.36 -6.73 -5.20
N PHE A 134 -7.10 -7.12 -5.15
CA PHE A 134 -6.64 -8.41 -5.66
C PHE A 134 -5.45 -8.91 -4.84
N GLN A 135 -5.07 -10.16 -5.07
CA GLN A 135 -3.95 -10.81 -4.42
C GLN A 135 -2.88 -11.22 -5.43
N HIS A 136 -1.63 -11.05 -5.02
CA HIS A 136 -0.46 -11.58 -5.70
C HIS A 136 0.49 -12.17 -4.66
N GLU A 137 0.71 -13.50 -4.74
CA GLU A 137 1.48 -14.24 -3.73
C GLU A 137 0.93 -13.98 -2.31
N ASP A 138 1.79 -13.60 -1.36
CA ASP A 138 1.44 -13.31 0.02
C ASP A 138 0.98 -11.85 0.24
N LEU A 139 0.80 -11.07 -0.85
CA LEU A 139 0.44 -9.66 -0.80
C LEU A 139 -0.97 -9.40 -1.31
N ARG A 140 -1.70 -8.54 -0.59
CA ARG A 140 -2.97 -7.94 -1.01
C ARG A 140 -2.71 -6.53 -1.52
N TYR A 141 -3.25 -6.23 -2.69
CA TYR A 141 -3.22 -4.92 -3.32
C TYR A 141 -4.62 -4.31 -3.27
N GLU A 142 -4.70 -3.07 -2.81
CA GLU A 142 -5.92 -2.29 -2.74
C GLU A 142 -5.72 -1.02 -3.58
N LEU A 143 -6.41 -0.95 -4.71
CA LEU A 143 -6.34 0.14 -5.68
C LEU A 143 -7.47 1.11 -5.41
N ALA A 144 -7.14 2.36 -5.08
CA ALA A 144 -8.11 3.43 -4.98
C ALA A 144 -8.19 4.18 -6.32
N LEU A 145 -9.40 4.35 -6.85
CA LEU A 145 -9.61 5.08 -8.09
C LEU A 145 -9.98 6.55 -7.84
N ASN A 146 -9.50 7.45 -8.70
CA ASN A 146 -9.93 8.84 -8.70
C ASN A 146 -11.29 9.03 -9.42
N LYS A 147 -11.72 10.28 -9.56
CA LYS A 147 -12.98 10.63 -10.25
C LYS A 147 -12.98 10.26 -11.74
N ASP A 148 -11.80 10.11 -12.34
CA ASP A 148 -11.61 9.75 -13.75
C ASP A 148 -11.40 8.25 -13.95
N ALA A 149 -11.67 7.42 -12.92
CA ALA A 149 -11.49 5.97 -12.92
C ALA A 149 -10.04 5.50 -13.15
N LEU A 150 -9.06 6.37 -12.87
CA LEU A 150 -7.63 6.04 -12.91
C LEU A 150 -7.16 5.62 -11.51
N ILE A 151 -6.17 4.72 -11.46
CA ILE A 151 -5.55 4.32 -10.19
C ILE A 151 -4.82 5.53 -9.62
N ALA A 152 -5.25 5.99 -8.45
CA ALA A 152 -4.63 7.11 -7.76
C ALA A 152 -3.68 6.67 -6.66
N ARG A 153 -4.04 5.60 -5.95
CA ARG A 153 -3.26 5.04 -4.85
C ARG A 153 -3.23 3.53 -4.92
N ILE A 154 -2.13 2.97 -4.44
CA ILE A 154 -1.92 1.53 -4.31
C ILE A 154 -1.51 1.27 -2.88
N ARG A 155 -2.39 0.63 -2.11
CA ARG A 155 -2.04 0.12 -0.78
C ARG A 155 -1.66 -1.35 -0.87
N VAL A 156 -0.56 -1.71 -0.22
CA VAL A 156 -0.01 -3.06 -0.15
C VAL A 156 0.05 -3.50 1.30
N CYS A 157 -0.44 -4.71 1.58
CA CYS A 157 -0.38 -5.34 2.90
C CYS A 157 -0.29 -6.87 2.75
N LEU A 158 -0.17 -7.60 3.86
CA LEU A 158 -0.25 -9.06 3.83
C LEU A 158 -1.63 -9.52 3.38
N ALA A 159 -1.66 -10.57 2.56
CA ALA A 159 -2.88 -11.25 2.20
C ALA A 159 -3.49 -11.93 3.43
N GLU A 160 -4.65 -11.45 3.85
CA GLU A 160 -5.48 -12.07 4.89
C GLU A 160 -6.41 -13.14 4.27
N ASN A 161 -6.84 -14.12 5.07
CA ASN A 161 -7.78 -15.16 4.64
C ASN A 161 -9.09 -14.56 4.08
N GLU A 162 -9.69 -15.28 3.12
CA GLU A 162 -10.73 -14.81 2.19
C GLU A 162 -12.01 -14.18 2.79
N SER A 163 -12.22 -14.20 4.11
CA SER A 163 -13.54 -13.90 4.69
C SER A 163 -13.78 -12.47 5.19
N THR A 164 -12.76 -11.60 5.27
CA THR A 164 -12.95 -10.25 5.84
C THR A 164 -12.32 -9.17 4.99
N VAL A 165 -13.15 -8.20 4.59
CA VAL A 165 -12.65 -6.90 4.14
C VAL A 165 -12.24 -6.15 5.40
N ASN A 166 -10.94 -6.04 5.64
CA ASN A 166 -10.42 -5.20 6.68
C ASN A 166 -10.44 -3.75 6.15
N MET A 167 -11.57 -3.05 6.30
CA MET A 167 -11.74 -1.66 5.86
C MET A 167 -10.99 -0.73 6.83
N ARG A 168 -9.67 -0.69 6.66
CA ARG A 168 -8.76 0.22 7.36
C ARG A 168 -9.07 1.66 6.97
N THR A 169 -8.89 2.59 7.89
CA THR A 169 -8.98 4.01 7.59
C THR A 169 -8.01 4.37 6.45
N TYR A 170 -8.49 5.15 5.50
CA TYR A 170 -7.64 5.79 4.50
C TYR A 170 -7.36 7.21 4.94
N TYR A 171 -6.10 7.46 5.26
CA TYR A 171 -5.59 8.79 5.54
C TYR A 171 -5.26 9.47 4.22
N LEU A 172 -5.58 10.75 4.11
CA LEU A 172 -5.22 11.56 2.95
C LEU A 172 -3.73 11.87 3.05
N PHE A 173 -3.04 11.91 1.91
CA PHE A 173 -1.74 12.56 1.84
C PHE A 173 -1.98 14.04 2.10
N ASP A 174 -1.12 14.68 2.90
CA ASP A 174 -1.23 16.11 3.13
C ASP A 174 -1.03 16.84 1.79
N SER A 175 -2.13 17.38 1.28
CA SER A 175 -2.11 18.19 0.07
C SER A 175 -1.65 19.59 0.44
N GLU A 176 -0.38 19.90 0.23
CA GLU A 176 0.07 21.30 0.14
C GLU A 176 -0.56 22.02 -1.07
#